data_AF-A0A7L3G232-F1
#
_entry.id   AF-A0A7L3G232-F1
#
_cell.length_a   1.000
_cell.length_b   1.000
_cell.length_c   1.000
_cell.angle_alpha   90.00
_cell.angle_beta   90.00
_cell.angle_gamma   90.00
#
_symmetry.space_group_name_H-M   'P 1'
#
loop_
_entity.id
_entity.type
_entity.pdbx_description
1 polymer ?
#
loop_
_entity_poly.entity_id
_entity_poly.type
_entity_poly.pdbx_seq_one_letter_code
_entity_poly.pdbx_strand_id
1 'polypeptide(L)'
;AVSDVEMQEHYDEFFEEVFTEMEEKYGEVEEMNVCDNLGDHLVGNVYVKFRREEDAEKAVIDLNNRWFNGQPIHAELSPVTDFREACCRQYEMGECTRGGFCNFMHLKPISRELRRELYGRRRKK
;
A
#
# COMPACT_ATOMS: atom_id res chain seq x y z
N ALA A 1 17.30 18.47 -8.54
CA ALA A 1 16.20 18.01 -7.67
C ALA A 1 15.33 17.11 -8.52
N VAL A 2 14.84 16.00 -7.97
CA VAL A 2 13.87 15.15 -8.66
C VAL A 2 12.58 15.95 -8.82
N SER A 3 11.99 15.94 -10.01
CA SER A 3 10.73 16.62 -10.30
C SER A 3 9.54 15.88 -9.70
N ASP A 4 8.41 16.57 -9.53
CA ASP A 4 7.17 15.95 -9.04
C ASP A 4 6.67 14.82 -9.95
N VAL A 5 6.94 14.93 -11.25
CA VAL A 5 6.60 13.91 -12.26
C VAL A 5 7.45 12.66 -12.03
N GLU A 6 8.77 12.81 -11.95
CA GLU A 6 9.70 11.70 -11.70
C GLU A 6 9.41 11.02 -10.34
N MET A 7 9.02 11.79 -9.31
CA MET A 7 8.62 11.22 -8.02
C MET A 7 7.31 10.41 -8.10
N GLN A 8 6.35 10.86 -8.91
CA GLN A 8 5.10 10.13 -9.12
C GLN A 8 5.33 8.85 -9.93
N GLU A 9 6.16 8.92 -10.99
CA GLU A 9 6.53 7.75 -11.81
C GLU A 9 7.22 6.69 -10.96
N HIS A 10 8.23 7.06 -10.17
CA HIS A 10 8.88 6.13 -9.24
C HIS A 10 7.93 5.51 -8.21
N TYR A 11 6.96 6.29 -7.72
CA TYR A 11 5.97 5.76 -6.78
C TYR A 11 5.00 4.79 -7.45
N ASP A 12 4.55 5.11 -8.66
CA ASP A 12 3.69 4.24 -9.45
C ASP A 12 4.40 2.92 -9.79
N GLU A 13 5.68 2.96 -10.17
CA GLU A 13 6.52 1.76 -10.40
C GLU A 13 6.61 0.89 -9.14
N PHE A 14 6.92 1.49 -7.99
CA PHE A 14 6.96 0.78 -6.71
C PHE A 14 5.60 0.12 -6.39
N PHE A 15 4.51 0.86 -6.57
CA PHE A 15 3.17 0.36 -6.27
C PHE A 15 2.81 -0.80 -7.23
N GLU A 16 3.11 -0.68 -8.51
CA GLU A 16 2.87 -1.73 -9.50
C GLU A 16 3.67 -3.00 -9.18
N GLU A 17 4.96 -2.87 -8.83
CA GLU A 17 5.84 -3.98 -8.48
C GLU A 17 5.26 -4.77 -7.30
N VAL A 18 4.90 -4.07 -6.21
CA VAL A 18 4.34 -4.72 -5.02
C VAL A 18 2.97 -5.33 -5.33
N PHE A 19 2.08 -4.60 -5.99
CA PHE A 19 0.74 -5.08 -6.31
C PHE A 19 0.77 -6.35 -7.17
N THR A 20 1.58 -6.35 -8.22
CA THR A 20 1.72 -7.49 -9.15
C THR A 20 2.27 -8.70 -8.42
N GLU A 21 3.32 -8.50 -7.62
CA GLU A 21 3.90 -9.57 -6.81
C GLU A 21 2.87 -10.19 -5.85
N MET A 22 2.04 -9.37 -5.20
CA MET A 22 1.00 -9.85 -4.31
C MET A 22 -0.08 -10.64 -5.05
N GLU A 23 -0.57 -10.11 -6.17
CA GLU A 23 -1.62 -10.77 -6.98
C GLU A 23 -1.15 -12.09 -7.58
N GLU A 24 0.07 -12.12 -8.14
CA GLU A 24 0.55 -13.29 -8.87
C GLU A 24 0.97 -14.44 -7.96
N LYS A 25 1.54 -14.15 -6.79
CA LYS A 25 2.10 -15.20 -5.91
C LYS A 25 1.18 -15.65 -4.79
N TYR A 26 0.35 -14.75 -4.27
CA TYR A 26 -0.39 -15.04 -3.03
C TYR A 26 -1.88 -15.14 -3.26
N GLY A 27 -2.50 -14.17 -3.95
CA GLY A 27 -3.92 -14.24 -4.26
C GLY A 27 -4.53 -12.91 -4.68
N GLU A 28 -5.83 -12.92 -4.96
CA GLU A 28 -6.57 -11.73 -5.41
C GLU A 28 -6.52 -10.61 -4.36
N VAL A 29 -5.91 -9.47 -4.71
CA VAL A 29 -5.74 -8.32 -3.82
C VAL A 29 -6.97 -7.41 -3.89
N GLU A 30 -7.88 -7.39 -2.93
CA GLU A 30 -9.03 -6.47 -2.95
C GLU A 30 -8.61 -4.99 -2.95
N GLU A 31 -7.64 -4.65 -2.11
CA GLU A 31 -7.17 -3.27 -1.93
C GLU A 31 -5.71 -3.28 -1.47
N MET A 32 -4.90 -2.35 -1.99
CA MET A 32 -3.54 -2.11 -1.53
C MET A 32 -3.31 -0.62 -1.30
N ASN A 33 -2.65 -0.29 -0.20
CA ASN A 33 -2.45 1.09 0.26
C ASN A 33 -1.02 1.28 0.80
N VAL A 34 -0.41 2.42 0.50
CA VAL A 34 0.93 2.81 0.99
C VAL A 34 0.82 4.07 1.83
N CYS A 35 1.42 4.05 3.02
CA CYS A 35 1.40 5.17 3.95
C CYS A 35 2.56 6.15 3.71
N ASP A 36 2.23 7.42 3.56
CA ASP A 36 3.10 8.61 3.48
C ASP A 36 3.17 9.35 4.82
N ASN A 37 2.96 8.63 5.93
CA ASN A 37 3.06 9.19 7.27
C ASN A 37 4.51 9.61 7.57
N LEU A 38 4.69 10.62 8.41
CA LEU A 38 6.01 11.05 8.89
C LEU A 38 6.42 10.40 10.23
N GLY A 39 5.49 9.70 10.89
CA GLY A 39 5.73 9.07 12.20
C GLY A 39 6.20 7.63 12.05
N ASP A 40 7.15 7.22 12.90
CA ASP A 40 7.84 5.93 12.84
C ASP A 40 6.92 4.70 12.86
N HIS A 41 5.71 4.82 13.40
CA HIS A 41 4.73 3.74 13.49
C HIS A 41 3.95 3.49 12.20
N LEU A 42 3.96 4.44 11.24
CA LEU A 42 3.21 4.34 9.99
C LEU A 42 4.03 4.69 8.74
N VAL A 43 5.18 5.33 8.87
CA VAL A 43 6.03 5.75 7.75
C VAL A 43 6.40 4.56 6.88
N GLY A 44 6.01 4.61 5.60
CA GLY A 44 6.35 3.57 4.62
C GLY A 44 5.58 2.26 4.76
N ASN A 45 4.61 2.15 5.67
CA ASN A 45 3.80 0.94 5.81
C ASN A 45 3.02 0.64 4.53
N VAL A 46 3.05 -0.60 4.10
CA VAL A 46 2.25 -1.13 2.98
C VAL A 46 1.20 -2.08 3.54
N TYR A 47 -0.06 -1.83 3.20
CA TYR A 47 -1.18 -2.69 3.59
C TYR A 47 -1.77 -3.34 2.35
N VAL A 48 -1.92 -4.66 2.40
CA VAL A 48 -2.50 -5.47 1.33
C VAL A 48 -3.68 -6.24 1.92
N LYS A 49 -4.88 -5.98 1.38
CA LYS A 49 -6.07 -6.72 1.73
C LYS A 49 -6.37 -7.74 0.64
N PHE A 50 -6.18 -9.01 0.95
CA PHE A 50 -6.55 -10.11 0.06
C PHE A 50 -8.04 -10.42 0.17
N ARG A 51 -8.60 -11.02 -0.88
CA ARG A 51 -9.97 -11.53 -0.91
C ARG A 51 -10.18 -12.69 0.07
N ARG A 52 -9.12 -13.46 0.32
CA ARG A 52 -9.13 -14.66 1.15
C ARG A 52 -8.11 -14.51 2.27
N GLU A 53 -8.49 -14.92 3.49
CA GLU A 53 -7.61 -14.89 4.65
C GLU A 53 -6.41 -15.83 4.47
N GLU A 54 -6.61 -16.99 3.83
CA GLU A 54 -5.53 -17.97 3.62
C GLU A 54 -4.41 -17.42 2.70
N ASP A 55 -4.75 -16.49 1.81
CA ASP A 55 -3.77 -15.86 0.92
C ASP A 55 -2.91 -14.84 1.70
N ALA A 56 -3.48 -14.15 2.69
CA ALA A 56 -2.75 -13.28 3.60
C ALA A 56 -1.78 -14.07 4.49
N GLU A 57 -2.21 -15.21 5.03
CA GLU A 57 -1.35 -16.10 5.84
C GLU A 57 -0.14 -16.59 5.05
N LYS A 58 -0.35 -17.06 3.81
CA LYS A 58 0.73 -17.50 2.92
C LYS A 58 1.70 -16.37 2.61
N ALA A 59 1.18 -15.17 2.31
CA ALA A 59 1.99 -13.99 2.03
C ALA A 59 2.92 -13.66 3.20
N VAL A 60 2.39 -13.62 4.44
CA VAL A 60 3.18 -13.34 5.64
C VAL A 60 4.29 -14.37 5.84
N ILE A 61 3.99 -15.66 5.68
CA ILE A 61 4.98 -16.73 5.87
C ILE A 61 6.12 -16.62 4.84
N ASP A 62 5.79 -16.42 3.57
CA ASP A 62 6.79 -16.34 2.50
C ASP A 62 7.60 -15.04 2.57
N LEU A 63 6.93 -13.88 2.72
CA LEU A 63 7.58 -12.57 2.71
C LEU A 63 8.61 -12.40 3.82
N ASN A 64 8.39 -12.95 5.02
CA ASN A 64 9.36 -12.89 6.12
C ASN A 64 10.66 -13.67 5.83
N ASN A 65 10.74 -14.44 4.74
CA ASN A 65 11.94 -15.12 4.29
C ASN A 65 12.60 -14.42 3.08
N ARG A 66 12.16 -13.21 2.75
CA ARG A 66 12.52 -12.50 1.52
C ARG A 66 13.11 -11.13 1.79
N TRP A 67 13.70 -10.57 0.73
CA TRP A 67 14.36 -9.27 0.73
C TRP A 67 13.70 -8.38 -0.32
N PHE A 68 13.62 -7.09 -0.03
CA PHE A 68 13.18 -6.06 -0.95
C PHE A 68 14.14 -4.87 -0.87
N ASN A 69 14.64 -4.42 -2.03
CA ASN A 69 15.60 -3.31 -2.12
C ASN A 69 16.79 -3.39 -1.14
N GLY A 70 17.34 -4.60 -0.97
CA GLY A 70 18.48 -4.86 -0.08
C GLY A 70 18.17 -4.86 1.43
N GLN A 71 16.90 -4.80 1.83
CA GLN A 71 16.44 -4.92 3.22
C GLN A 71 15.58 -6.17 3.41
N PRO A 72 15.61 -6.81 4.60
CA PRO A 72 14.70 -7.91 4.88
C PRO A 72 13.26 -7.39 4.97
N ILE A 73 12.30 -8.16 4.45
CA ILE A 73 10.89 -7.81 4.54
C ILE A 73 10.36 -8.22 5.91
N HIS A 74 9.58 -7.33 6.54
CA HIS A 74 8.83 -7.62 7.76
C HIS A 74 7.33 -7.60 7.43
N ALA A 75 6.69 -8.75 7.53
CA ALA A 75 5.27 -8.90 7.26
C ALA A 75 4.54 -9.47 8.48
N GLU A 76 3.34 -8.97 8.75
CA GLU A 76 2.45 -9.47 9.80
C GLU A 76 0.98 -9.38 9.37
N LEU A 77 0.12 -10.17 10.01
CA LEU A 77 -1.32 -10.05 9.81
C LEU A 77 -1.82 -8.79 10.52
N SER A 78 -2.52 -7.93 9.78
CA SER A 78 -3.08 -6.70 10.32
C SER A 78 -4.54 -6.91 10.74
N PRO A 79 -4.97 -6.36 11.90
CA PRO A 79 -6.38 -6.37 12.30
C PRO A 79 -7.23 -5.35 11.52
N VAL A 80 -6.64 -4.55 10.64
CA VAL A 80 -7.34 -3.54 9.85
C VAL A 80 -8.23 -4.22 8.81
N THR A 81 -9.55 -4.05 8.95
CA THR A 81 -10.55 -4.66 8.05
C THR A 81 -11.22 -3.64 7.12
N ASP A 82 -11.31 -2.38 7.54
CA ASP A 82 -11.87 -1.26 6.77
C ASP A 82 -10.88 -0.07 6.75
N PHE A 83 -10.26 0.16 5.60
CA PHE A 83 -9.32 1.26 5.44
C PHE A 83 -9.98 2.64 5.60
N ARG A 84 -11.28 2.78 5.31
CA ARG A 84 -11.97 4.08 5.42
C ARG A 84 -12.02 4.59 6.86
N GLU A 85 -12.04 3.69 7.82
CA GLU A 85 -12.00 4.03 9.26
C GLU A 85 -10.55 4.20 9.76
N ALA A 86 -9.58 3.60 9.08
CA ALA A 86 -8.15 3.74 9.41
C ALA A 86 -7.49 4.98 8.77
N CYS A 87 -8.07 5.52 7.70
CA CYS A 87 -7.51 6.65 6.96
C CYS A 87 -7.79 8.00 7.61
N CYS A 88 -6.83 8.92 7.46
CA CYS A 88 -6.93 10.27 7.96
C CYS A 88 -7.75 11.14 7.00
N ARG A 89 -9.02 11.36 7.31
CA ARG A 89 -9.90 12.24 6.51
C ARG A 89 -9.35 13.65 6.32
N GLN A 90 -8.65 14.20 7.32
CA GLN A 90 -8.02 15.52 7.20
C GLN A 90 -6.85 15.51 6.20
N TYR A 91 -6.10 14.42 6.09
CA TYR A 91 -5.01 14.31 5.12
C TYR A 91 -5.55 14.19 3.70
N GLU A 92 -6.63 13.42 3.50
CA GLU A 92 -7.32 13.33 2.20
C GLU A 92 -7.79 14.71 1.69
N MET A 93 -8.13 15.62 2.60
CA MET A 93 -8.51 17.00 2.28
C MET A 93 -7.32 17.97 2.17
N GLY A 94 -6.10 17.52 2.47
CA GLY A 94 -4.90 18.37 2.50
C GLY A 94 -4.78 19.27 3.74
N GLU A 95 -5.49 18.95 4.81
CA GLU A 95 -5.65 19.79 6.01
C GLU A 95 -5.04 19.17 7.29
N CYS A 96 -4.45 17.97 7.21
CA CYS A 96 -3.85 17.34 8.39
C CYS A 96 -2.57 18.08 8.83
N THR A 97 -2.61 18.69 10.01
CA THR A 97 -1.48 19.42 10.60
C THR A 97 -0.73 18.64 11.69
N ARG A 98 -1.11 17.37 11.94
CA ARG A 98 -0.55 16.56 13.03
C ARG A 98 0.89 16.07 12.76
N GLY A 99 1.37 16.15 11.51
CA GLY A 99 2.70 15.69 11.13
C GLY A 99 2.95 14.24 11.58
N GLY A 100 4.11 13.98 12.19
CA GLY A 100 4.48 12.67 12.73
C GLY A 100 3.62 12.16 13.89
N PHE A 101 2.75 12.99 14.46
CA PHE A 101 1.84 12.61 15.55
C PHE A 101 0.48 12.11 15.06
N CYS A 102 0.26 12.01 13.74
CA CYS A 102 -0.98 11.43 13.23
C CYS A 102 -1.00 9.91 13.41
N ASN A 103 -2.07 9.39 14.03
CA ASN A 103 -2.28 7.96 14.24
C ASN A 103 -3.19 7.32 13.19
N PHE A 104 -3.55 8.06 12.14
CA PHE A 104 -4.36 7.58 11.03
C PHE A 104 -3.49 7.50 9.77
N MET A 105 -3.83 6.58 8.87
CA MET A 105 -3.09 6.35 7.63
C MET A 105 -3.18 7.58 6.73
N HIS A 106 -2.02 8.08 6.29
CA HIS A 106 -1.90 9.10 5.26
C HIS A 106 -1.59 8.37 3.95
N LEU A 107 -2.58 8.15 3.10
CA LEU A 107 -2.38 7.32 1.92
C LEU A 107 -1.74 8.11 0.78
N LYS A 108 -0.65 7.59 0.21
CA LYS A 108 -0.05 8.15 -1.00
C LYS A 108 -0.87 7.74 -2.23
N PRO A 109 -1.45 8.69 -2.99
CA PRO A 109 -2.27 8.35 -4.14
C PRO A 109 -1.41 7.88 -5.32
N ILE A 110 -1.81 6.76 -5.95
CA ILE A 110 -1.29 6.36 -7.26
C ILE A 110 -1.88 7.23 -8.37
N SER A 111 -1.23 7.29 -9.53
CA SER A 111 -1.81 7.98 -10.68
C SER A 111 -3.16 7.37 -11.10
N ARG A 112 -3.98 8.20 -11.75
CA ARG A 112 -5.29 7.78 -12.28
C ARG A 112 -5.14 6.70 -13.36
N GLU A 113 -4.03 6.71 -14.08
CA GLU A 113 -3.71 5.74 -15.11
C GLU A 113 -3.42 4.38 -14.49
N LEU A 114 -2.46 4.32 -13.55
CA LEU A 114 -2.14 3.09 -12.85
C LEU A 114 -3.36 2.51 -12.12
N ARG A 115 -4.15 3.35 -11.45
CA ARG A 115 -5.40 2.90 -10.81
C ARG A 115 -6.35 2.22 -11.78
N ARG A 116 -6.48 2.74 -13.01
CA ARG A 116 -7.34 2.16 -14.04
C ARG A 116 -6.76 0.85 -14.58
N GLU A 117 -5.45 0.76 -14.70
CA GLU A 117 -4.77 -0.46 -15.13
C GLU A 117 -4.97 -1.60 -14.14
N LEU A 118 -4.61 -1.38 -12.88
CA LEU A 118 -4.64 -2.42 -11.85
C LEU A 118 -6.07 -2.85 -11.49
N TYR A 119 -6.96 -1.87 -11.23
CA TYR A 119 -8.31 -2.16 -10.73
C TYR A 119 -9.40 -2.13 -11.82
N GLY A 120 -9.14 -1.50 -12.97
CA GLY A 120 -10.13 -1.40 -14.04
C GLY A 120 -10.31 -2.69 -14.83
N ARG A 121 -9.28 -3.56 -14.89
CA ARG A 121 -9.33 -4.88 -15.55
C ARG A 121 -10.36 -5.82 -14.87
N ARG A 122 -10.61 -5.66 -13.57
CA ARG A 122 -11.55 -6.51 -12.80
C ARG A 122 -13.03 -6.31 -13.12
N ARG A 123 -13.42 -5.18 -13.73
CA ARG A 123 -14.82 -4.96 -14.16
C ARG A 123 -15.25 -5.80 -15.36
N LYS A 124 -14.34 -6.54 -16.00
CA LYS A 124 -14.60 -7.31 -17.23
C LYS A 124 -14.59 -8.83 -17.04
N LYS A 125 -14.49 -9.35 -15.81
CA LYS A 125 -14.67 -10.78 -15.51
C LYS A 125 -15.92 -11.00 -14.67
#